data_AF-Q8I4I5-F1
#
_entry.id   AF-Q8I4I5-F1
#
_cell.length_a   1.000
_cell.length_b   1.000
_cell.length_c   1.000
_cell.angle_alpha   90.00
_cell.angle_beta   90.00
_cell.angle_gamma   90.00
#
_symmetry.space_group_name_H-M   'P 1'
#
loop_
_entity.id
_entity.type
_entity.pdbx_description
1 polymer ?
#
loop_
_entity_poly.entity_id
_entity_poly.type
_entity_poly.pdbx_seq_one_letter_code
_entity_poly.pdbx_strand_id
1 'polypeptide(L)'
;MAIQILNGASPEVATTTAIYAWWNNVAACLILIPLISISTFILLKGKTILKHMKYAIGIYKLLDVAFSVLFVLACPIFVAVETSDGFEGLMIVNAGVSMPAVLTMTLLMFSIVLLTQQIFSSPTIYFIRYLQICRRGVHPSHAVIIIIINLFFLSLSSGVLCYSSYPVIDDVINLSGIAVSYVGHETSFLVLSVDKTATSISAYVSSITYVSILLVAVVAMIFFYFKINSKMNSNLNMSENLKKMQKQANQILTISY
;
A
#
# COMPACT_ATOMS: atom_id res chain seq x y z
N MET A 1 14.11 -21.73 -33.32
CA MET A 1 13.64 -20.94 -32.17
C MET A 1 14.21 -19.55 -32.34
N ALA A 2 13.46 -18.65 -32.96
CA ALA A 2 13.95 -17.32 -33.29
C ALA A 2 14.05 -16.51 -31.99
N ILE A 3 15.24 -15.97 -31.74
CA ILE A 3 15.51 -15.05 -30.63
C ILE A 3 14.73 -13.76 -30.96
N GLN A 4 13.59 -13.55 -30.30
CA GLN A 4 12.89 -12.27 -30.36
C GLN A 4 13.82 -11.22 -29.77
N ILE A 5 14.29 -10.31 -30.63
CA ILE A 5 15.18 -9.22 -30.25
C ILE A 5 14.33 -8.24 -29.43
N LEU A 6 14.54 -8.21 -28.12
CA LEU A 6 13.91 -7.25 -27.21
C LEU A 6 14.41 -5.83 -27.51
N ASN A 7 13.50 -4.87 -27.62
CA ASN A 7 13.79 -3.45 -27.35
C ASN A 7 13.84 -3.25 -25.82
N GLY A 8 14.83 -3.83 -25.15
CA GLY A 8 14.98 -3.79 -23.69
C GLY A 8 16.43 -4.01 -23.24
N ALA A 9 16.70 -3.85 -21.93
CA ALA A 9 18.03 -4.12 -21.37
C ALA A 9 18.50 -5.54 -21.73
N SER A 10 19.81 -5.71 -22.00
CA SER A 10 20.34 -7.03 -22.33
C SER A 10 20.01 -8.05 -21.23
N PRO A 11 19.81 -9.34 -21.56
CA PRO A 11 19.46 -10.37 -20.57
C PRO A 11 20.38 -10.38 -19.36
N GLU A 12 21.68 -10.16 -19.57
CA GLU A 12 22.69 -10.09 -18.52
C GLU A 12 22.47 -8.93 -17.54
N VAL A 13 22.08 -7.74 -18.06
CA VAL A 13 21.77 -6.57 -17.23
C VAL A 13 20.46 -6.80 -16.47
N ALA A 14 19.47 -7.43 -17.10
CA ALA A 14 18.20 -7.78 -16.48
C ALA A 14 18.37 -8.75 -15.30
N THR A 15 19.10 -9.86 -15.51
CA THR A 15 19.37 -10.85 -14.47
C THR A 15 20.19 -10.26 -13.32
N THR A 16 21.16 -9.42 -13.65
CA THR A 16 21.98 -8.74 -12.63
C THR A 16 21.14 -7.78 -11.80
N THR A 17 20.23 -7.04 -12.45
CA THR A 17 19.29 -6.14 -11.79
C THR A 17 18.35 -6.90 -10.86
N ALA A 18 17.83 -8.04 -11.29
CA ALA A 18 16.97 -8.92 -10.49
C ALA A 18 17.70 -9.40 -9.22
N ILE A 19 18.95 -9.85 -9.35
CA ILE A 19 19.78 -10.30 -8.22
C ILE A 19 20.03 -9.16 -7.23
N TYR A 20 20.41 -7.97 -7.70
CA TYR A 20 20.65 -6.83 -6.82
C TYR A 20 19.37 -6.35 -6.12
N ALA A 21 18.24 -6.33 -6.84
CA ALA A 21 16.95 -5.98 -6.27
C ALA A 21 16.55 -6.96 -5.15
N TRP A 22 16.76 -8.27 -5.37
CA TRP A 22 16.48 -9.27 -4.36
C TRP A 22 17.35 -9.09 -3.10
N TRP A 23 18.67 -8.93 -3.26
CA TRP A 23 19.57 -8.67 -2.12
C TRP A 23 19.25 -7.37 -1.37
N ASN A 24 18.86 -6.33 -2.10
CA ASN A 24 18.40 -5.09 -1.49
C ASN A 24 17.12 -5.31 -0.65
N ASN A 25 16.17 -6.09 -1.16
CA ASN A 25 14.96 -6.45 -0.41
C ASN A 25 15.26 -7.31 0.82
N VAL A 26 16.21 -8.24 0.73
CA VAL A 26 16.69 -9.05 1.88
C VAL A 26 17.27 -8.13 2.96
N ALA A 27 18.19 -7.23 2.59
CA ALA A 27 18.79 -6.28 3.52
C ALA A 27 17.74 -5.36 4.16
N ALA A 28 16.82 -4.82 3.35
CA ALA A 28 15.72 -3.99 3.83
C ALA A 28 14.82 -4.75 4.81
N CYS A 29 14.47 -6.01 4.52
CA CYS A 29 13.65 -6.85 5.38
C CYS A 29 14.32 -7.13 6.73
N LEU A 30 15.62 -7.46 6.72
CA LEU A 30 16.40 -7.67 7.94
C LEU A 30 16.49 -6.43 8.85
N ILE A 31 16.46 -5.23 8.27
CA ILE A 31 16.45 -3.97 9.02
C ILE A 31 15.03 -3.60 9.49
N LEU A 32 14.02 -3.78 8.62
CA LEU A 32 12.65 -3.36 8.87
C LEU A 32 11.96 -4.21 9.95
N ILE A 33 12.15 -5.52 9.95
CA ILE A 33 11.48 -6.40 10.93
C ILE A 33 11.84 -6.03 12.38
N PRO A 34 13.13 -5.86 12.76
CA PRO A 34 13.51 -5.39 14.08
C PRO A 34 12.92 -4.01 14.42
N LEU A 35 12.98 -3.05 13.49
CA LEU A 35 12.46 -1.70 13.71
C LEU A 35 10.94 -1.70 13.94
N ILE A 36 10.20 -2.46 13.14
CA ILE A 36 8.75 -2.62 13.29
C ILE A 36 8.43 -3.32 14.61
N SER A 37 9.20 -4.33 15.00
CA SER A 37 9.02 -5.05 16.27
C SER A 37 9.25 -4.14 17.48
N ILE A 38 10.33 -3.35 17.48
CA ILE A 38 10.63 -2.36 18.52
C ILE A 38 9.53 -1.28 18.57
N SER A 39 9.15 -0.73 17.43
CA SER A 39 8.08 0.27 17.33
C SER A 39 6.76 -0.27 17.90
N THR A 40 6.40 -1.50 17.54
CA THR A 40 5.19 -2.17 18.02
C THR A 40 5.25 -2.39 19.54
N PHE A 41 6.38 -2.85 20.07
CA PHE A 41 6.57 -3.02 21.51
C PHE A 41 6.38 -1.72 22.29
N ILE A 42 7.01 -0.62 21.83
CA ILE A 42 6.87 0.71 22.45
C ILE A 42 5.41 1.17 22.43
N LEU A 43 4.72 1.03 21.30
CA LEU A 43 3.32 1.42 21.14
C LEU A 43 2.38 0.60 22.03
N LEU A 44 2.62 -0.71 22.17
CA LEU A 44 1.82 -1.57 23.03
C LEU A 44 2.00 -1.24 24.52
N LYS A 45 3.21 -0.84 24.94
CA LYS A 45 3.52 -0.43 26.32
C LYS A 45 3.03 1.00 26.66
N GLY A 46 2.75 1.84 25.68
CA GLY A 46 2.27 3.22 25.89
C GLY A 46 0.96 3.28 26.68
N LYS A 47 0.96 3.85 27.89
CA LYS A 47 -0.25 3.98 28.74
C LYS A 47 -1.27 5.01 28.22
N THR A 48 -0.84 5.88 27.31
CA THR A 48 -1.67 6.96 26.74
C THR A 48 -2.60 6.50 25.62
N ILE A 49 -2.42 5.29 25.10
CA ILE A 49 -3.17 4.78 23.94
C ILE A 49 -4.34 3.90 24.41
N LEU A 50 -5.54 4.16 23.89
CA LEU A 50 -6.74 3.35 24.13
C LEU A 50 -6.51 1.88 23.69
N LYS A 51 -6.99 0.92 24.49
CA LYS A 51 -6.75 -0.52 24.27
C LYS A 51 -7.14 -0.99 22.86
N HIS A 52 -8.29 -0.57 22.35
CA HIS A 52 -8.75 -0.93 20.99
C HIS A 52 -7.85 -0.37 19.88
N MET A 53 -7.30 0.82 20.07
CA MET A 53 -6.38 1.43 19.11
C MET A 53 -5.03 0.71 19.07
N LYS A 54 -4.60 0.12 20.19
CA LYS A 54 -3.39 -0.73 20.22
C LYS A 54 -3.54 -1.97 19.34
N TYR A 55 -4.70 -2.62 19.37
CA TYR A 55 -4.98 -3.78 18.51
C TYR A 55 -4.97 -3.38 17.03
N ALA A 56 -5.64 -2.29 16.66
CA ALA A 56 -5.65 -1.81 15.29
C ALA A 56 -4.23 -1.51 14.78
N ILE A 57 -3.43 -0.76 15.55
CA ILE A 57 -2.03 -0.46 15.20
C ILE A 57 -1.20 -1.75 15.09
N GLY A 58 -1.38 -2.70 16.01
CA GLY A 58 -0.69 -3.99 15.98
C GLY A 58 -0.97 -4.79 14.70
N ILE A 59 -2.23 -4.82 14.25
CA ILE A 59 -2.61 -5.45 12.98
C ILE A 59 -1.91 -4.79 11.79
N TYR A 60 -1.94 -3.45 11.71
CA TYR A 60 -1.22 -2.73 10.64
C TYR A 60 0.28 -3.03 10.66
N LYS A 61 0.90 -3.08 11.82
CA LYS A 61 2.33 -3.41 11.95
C LYS A 61 2.65 -4.85 11.55
N LEU A 62 1.76 -5.80 11.83
CA LEU A 62 1.89 -7.18 11.34
C LEU A 62 1.80 -7.24 9.82
N LEU A 63 0.92 -6.44 9.21
CA LEU A 63 0.83 -6.34 7.75
C LEU A 63 2.12 -5.72 7.14
N ASP A 64 2.75 -4.75 7.80
CA ASP A 64 4.06 -4.20 7.36
C ASP A 64 5.16 -5.30 7.35
N VAL A 65 5.17 -6.18 8.36
CA VAL A 65 6.09 -7.33 8.42
C VAL A 65 5.77 -8.33 7.32
N ALA A 66 4.49 -8.68 7.15
CA ALA A 66 4.05 -9.58 6.09
C ALA A 66 4.46 -9.05 4.70
N PHE A 67 4.29 -7.76 4.45
CA PHE A 67 4.72 -7.10 3.23
C PHE A 67 6.24 -7.24 3.01
N SER A 68 7.04 -6.96 4.04
CA SER A 68 8.51 -7.06 3.96
C SER A 68 8.98 -8.49 3.65
N VAL A 69 8.37 -9.51 4.29
CA VAL A 69 8.68 -10.92 4.04
C VAL A 69 8.27 -11.31 2.62
N LEU A 70 7.08 -10.91 2.20
CA LEU A 70 6.55 -11.24 0.88
C LEU A 70 7.39 -10.63 -0.26
N PHE A 71 7.90 -9.41 -0.07
CA PHE A 71 8.78 -8.75 -1.03
C PHE A 71 10.17 -9.41 -1.15
N VAL A 72 10.58 -10.21 -0.18
CA VAL A 72 11.76 -11.08 -0.30
C VAL A 72 11.40 -12.38 -1.04
N LEU A 73 10.25 -12.97 -0.72
CA LEU A 73 9.80 -14.23 -1.33
C LEU A 73 9.46 -14.08 -2.81
N ALA A 74 8.63 -13.11 -3.15
CA ALA A 74 8.10 -12.90 -4.50
C ALA A 74 8.82 -11.80 -5.27
N CYS A 75 9.60 -10.93 -4.60
CA CYS A 75 10.38 -9.81 -5.17
C CYS A 75 9.79 -9.28 -6.49
N PRO A 76 8.60 -8.66 -6.45
CA PRO A 76 7.91 -8.22 -7.65
C PRO A 76 8.70 -7.10 -8.33
N ILE A 77 9.19 -7.35 -9.54
CA ILE A 77 9.88 -6.34 -10.35
C ILE A 77 8.98 -5.93 -11.51
N PHE A 78 8.81 -4.62 -11.68
CA PHE A 78 8.06 -4.04 -12.78
C PHE A 78 9.00 -3.84 -13.98
N VAL A 79 8.66 -4.48 -15.10
CA VAL A 79 9.42 -4.49 -16.33
C VAL A 79 8.54 -3.97 -17.45
N ALA A 80 8.94 -2.88 -18.09
CA ALA A 80 8.28 -2.43 -19.32
C ALA A 80 8.68 -3.38 -20.45
N VAL A 81 7.70 -3.90 -21.18
CA VAL A 81 7.90 -4.83 -22.29
C VAL A 81 7.28 -4.23 -23.54
N GLU A 82 8.09 -4.17 -24.58
CA GLU A 82 7.70 -3.85 -25.96
C GLU A 82 8.11 -5.03 -26.84
N THR A 83 7.17 -5.59 -27.60
CA THR A 83 7.45 -6.70 -28.52
C THR A 83 7.31 -6.27 -29.97
N SER A 84 7.93 -7.04 -30.88
CA SER A 84 7.89 -6.80 -32.33
C SER A 84 6.48 -6.77 -32.92
N ASP A 85 5.51 -7.38 -32.22
CA ASP A 85 4.12 -7.50 -32.66
C ASP A 85 3.27 -6.29 -32.23
N GLY A 86 3.92 -5.23 -31.71
CA GLY A 86 3.26 -4.00 -31.26
C GLY A 86 2.67 -4.07 -29.86
N PHE A 87 2.90 -5.17 -29.12
CA PHE A 87 2.46 -5.25 -27.73
C PHE A 87 3.34 -4.38 -26.84
N GLU A 88 2.69 -3.42 -26.18
CA GLU A 88 3.27 -2.59 -25.13
C GLU A 88 2.57 -2.89 -23.79
N GLY A 89 3.35 -3.13 -22.75
CA GLY A 89 2.80 -3.45 -21.44
C GLY A 89 3.81 -3.39 -20.31
N LEU A 90 3.29 -3.45 -19.09
CA LEU A 90 4.07 -3.56 -17.88
C LEU A 90 3.91 -4.98 -17.32
N MET A 91 5.01 -5.73 -17.32
CA MET A 91 5.07 -7.06 -16.76
C MET A 91 5.59 -6.98 -15.32
N ILE A 92 4.96 -7.74 -14.41
CA ILE A 92 5.41 -7.88 -13.02
C ILE A 92 5.94 -9.29 -12.87
N VAL A 93 7.25 -9.40 -12.71
CA VAL A 93 7.93 -10.70 -12.67
C VAL A 93 8.36 -11.02 -11.24
N ASN A 94 8.26 -12.30 -10.86
CA ASN A 94 8.85 -12.78 -9.61
C ASN A 94 10.35 -12.96 -9.80
N ALA A 95 11.14 -12.05 -9.24
CA ALA A 95 12.60 -12.12 -9.18
C ALA A 95 13.12 -12.71 -7.85
N GLY A 96 12.22 -13.24 -7.03
CA GLY A 96 12.51 -13.78 -5.71
C GLY A 96 12.86 -15.26 -5.77
N VAL A 97 12.28 -16.01 -4.84
CA VAL A 97 12.51 -17.45 -4.75
C VAL A 97 11.74 -18.15 -5.88
N SER A 98 12.41 -19.07 -6.56
CA SER A 98 11.79 -19.95 -7.55
C SER A 98 10.72 -20.81 -6.88
N MET A 99 9.49 -20.70 -7.37
CA MET A 99 8.31 -21.32 -6.79
C MET A 99 7.37 -21.81 -7.90
N PRO A 100 6.50 -22.81 -7.62
CA PRO A 100 5.50 -23.27 -8.58
C PRO A 100 4.64 -22.14 -9.12
N ALA A 101 4.24 -22.23 -10.39
CA ALA A 101 3.54 -21.16 -11.11
C ALA A 101 2.33 -20.56 -10.36
N VAL A 102 1.47 -21.43 -9.81
CA VAL A 102 0.29 -21.03 -9.05
C VAL A 102 0.69 -20.24 -7.79
N LEU A 103 1.70 -20.72 -7.06
CA LEU A 103 2.18 -20.05 -5.85
C LEU A 103 2.78 -18.69 -6.20
N THR A 104 3.60 -18.62 -7.25
CA THR A 104 4.19 -17.38 -7.75
C THR A 104 3.11 -16.35 -8.10
N MET A 105 2.09 -16.74 -8.88
CA MET A 105 0.99 -15.83 -9.22
C MET A 105 0.23 -15.35 -7.98
N THR A 106 -0.10 -16.25 -7.05
CA THR A 106 -0.82 -15.85 -5.83
C THR A 106 0.00 -14.90 -4.97
N LEU A 107 1.32 -15.11 -4.85
CA LEU A 107 2.19 -14.23 -4.10
C LEU A 107 2.40 -12.88 -4.79
N LEU A 108 2.48 -12.83 -6.11
CA LEU A 108 2.52 -11.57 -6.86
C LEU A 108 1.21 -10.77 -6.68
N MET A 109 0.05 -11.43 -6.78
CA MET A 109 -1.25 -10.78 -6.52
C MET A 109 -1.36 -10.29 -5.07
N PHE A 110 -0.92 -11.12 -4.12
CA PHE A 110 -0.91 -10.73 -2.71
C PHE A 110 0.08 -9.58 -2.44
N SER A 111 1.17 -9.48 -3.20
CA SER A 111 2.12 -8.36 -3.15
C SER A 111 1.45 -7.06 -3.55
N ILE A 112 0.61 -7.08 -4.60
CA ILE A 112 -0.20 -5.93 -5.03
C ILE A 112 -1.22 -5.55 -3.94
N VAL A 113 -1.89 -6.53 -3.33
CA VAL A 113 -2.83 -6.29 -2.23
C VAL A 113 -2.14 -5.64 -1.02
N LEU A 114 -0.97 -6.14 -0.61
CA LEU A 114 -0.23 -5.56 0.50
C LEU A 114 0.35 -4.18 0.14
N LEU A 115 0.82 -3.98 -1.10
CA LEU A 115 1.29 -2.67 -1.57
C LEU A 115 0.18 -1.62 -1.53
N THR A 116 -1.00 -1.95 -2.03
CA THR A 116 -2.17 -1.08 -1.94
C THR A 116 -2.62 -0.86 -0.49
N GLN A 117 -2.52 -1.88 0.36
CA GLN A 117 -2.79 -1.76 1.79
C GLN A 117 -1.85 -0.75 2.47
N GLN A 118 -0.58 -0.68 2.08
CA GLN A 118 0.36 0.32 2.59
C GLN A 118 -0.04 1.76 2.23
N ILE A 119 -0.61 1.98 1.04
CA ILE A 119 -1.11 3.29 0.61
C ILE A 119 -2.29 3.73 1.50
N PHE A 120 -3.22 2.82 1.79
CA PHE A 120 -4.42 3.11 2.60
C PHE A 120 -4.23 2.96 4.13
N SER A 121 -3.10 2.42 4.59
CA SER A 121 -2.80 2.28 6.02
C SER A 121 -2.43 3.61 6.66
N SER A 122 -1.65 4.44 5.97
CA SER A 122 -1.13 5.72 6.47
C SER A 122 -2.22 6.69 6.97
N PRO A 123 -3.31 6.97 6.21
CA PRO A 123 -4.41 7.82 6.67
C PRO A 123 -5.13 7.25 7.89
N THR A 124 -5.28 5.93 7.94
CA THR A 124 -5.94 5.23 9.04
C THR A 124 -5.15 5.38 10.34
N ILE A 125 -3.84 5.18 10.28
CA ILE A 125 -2.93 5.33 11.42
C ILE A 125 -2.90 6.79 11.88
N TYR A 126 -2.91 7.74 10.94
CA TYR A 126 -3.02 9.17 11.26
C TYR A 126 -4.31 9.47 12.03
N PHE A 127 -5.46 8.95 11.58
CA PHE A 127 -6.74 9.14 12.26
C PHE A 127 -6.77 8.51 13.67
N ILE A 128 -6.19 7.31 13.80
CA ILE A 128 -6.07 6.64 15.10
C ILE A 128 -5.24 7.50 16.08
N ARG A 129 -4.12 8.08 15.62
CA ARG A 129 -3.32 9.01 16.45
C ARG A 129 -4.10 10.29 16.79
N TYR A 130 -4.86 10.83 15.84
CA TYR A 130 -5.71 11.99 16.09
C TYR A 130 -6.71 11.75 17.23
N LEU A 131 -7.40 10.60 17.22
CA LEU A 131 -8.30 10.21 18.31
C LEU A 131 -7.60 10.09 19.67
N GLN A 132 -6.35 9.64 19.69
CA GLN A 132 -5.57 9.52 20.92
C GLN A 132 -5.23 10.88 21.54
N ILE A 133 -4.98 11.89 20.71
CA ILE A 133 -4.60 13.25 21.14
C ILE A 133 -5.84 14.07 21.50
N CYS A 134 -6.86 14.06 20.65
CA CYS A 134 -8.04 14.93 20.77
C CYS A 134 -9.18 14.31 21.60
N ARG A 135 -8.86 13.47 22.61
CA ARG A 135 -9.72 12.57 23.44
C ARG A 135 -11.16 13.00 23.79
N ARG A 136 -11.53 14.28 23.67
CA ARG A 136 -12.83 14.84 24.09
C ARG A 136 -13.81 15.19 22.96
N GLY A 137 -13.44 15.07 21.68
CA GLY A 137 -14.25 15.62 20.58
C GLY A 137 -14.76 14.64 19.52
N VAL A 138 -14.27 13.41 19.47
CA VAL A 138 -14.56 12.50 18.34
C VAL A 138 -14.89 11.10 18.87
N HIS A 139 -16.10 10.65 18.55
CA HIS A 139 -16.56 9.31 18.93
C HIS A 139 -15.77 8.21 18.21
N PRO A 140 -15.53 7.05 18.88
CA PRO A 140 -14.90 5.88 18.27
C PRO A 140 -15.55 5.43 16.96
N SER A 141 -16.85 5.68 16.78
CA SER A 141 -17.61 5.39 15.56
C SER A 141 -17.02 6.07 14.31
N HIS A 142 -16.47 7.29 14.43
CA HIS A 142 -15.86 7.97 13.28
C HIS A 142 -14.57 7.28 12.81
N ALA A 143 -13.78 6.70 13.72
CA ALA A 143 -12.61 5.90 13.34
C ALA A 143 -13.01 4.64 12.60
N VAL A 144 -14.03 3.95 13.13
CA VAL A 144 -14.54 2.72 12.52
C VAL A 144 -15.03 3.01 11.10
N ILE A 145 -15.77 4.11 10.90
CA ILE A 145 -16.24 4.53 9.57
C ILE A 145 -15.06 4.77 8.61
N ILE A 146 -14.02 5.49 9.03
CA ILE A 146 -12.85 5.77 8.18
C ILE A 146 -12.07 4.48 7.86
N ILE A 147 -11.90 3.60 8.85
CA ILE A 147 -11.28 2.28 8.64
C ILE A 147 -12.08 1.49 7.60
N ILE A 148 -13.41 1.43 7.73
CA ILE A 148 -14.28 0.71 6.79
C ILE A 148 -14.20 1.32 5.39
N ILE A 149 -14.22 2.65 5.26
CA ILE A 149 -14.09 3.34 3.97
C ILE A 149 -12.72 3.04 3.34
N ASN A 150 -11.64 3.05 4.11
CA ASN A 150 -10.31 2.71 3.62
C ASN A 150 -10.20 1.24 3.21
N LEU A 151 -10.82 0.32 3.96
CA LEU A 151 -10.89 -1.09 3.59
C LEU A 151 -11.69 -1.29 2.30
N PHE A 152 -12.77 -0.53 2.10
CA PHE A 152 -13.55 -0.56 0.88
C PHE A 152 -12.73 -0.09 -0.33
N PHE A 153 -12.07 1.07 -0.23
CA PHE A 153 -11.19 1.56 -1.30
C PHE A 153 -10.03 0.63 -1.58
N LEU A 154 -9.41 0.06 -0.54
CA LEU A 154 -8.38 -0.95 -0.67
C LEU A 154 -8.88 -2.17 -1.45
N SER A 155 -10.04 -2.72 -1.10
CA SER A 155 -10.60 -3.89 -1.76
C SER A 155 -10.90 -3.63 -3.25
N LEU A 156 -11.45 -2.46 -3.56
CA LEU A 156 -11.71 -2.05 -4.94
C LEU A 156 -10.41 -1.86 -5.73
N SER A 157 -9.45 -1.12 -5.18
CA SER A 157 -8.20 -0.82 -5.89
C SER A 157 -7.38 -2.08 -6.15
N SER A 158 -7.24 -2.92 -5.13
CA SER A 158 -6.47 -4.16 -5.21
C SER A 158 -7.15 -5.19 -6.10
N GLY A 159 -8.48 -5.32 -6.01
CA GLY A 159 -9.27 -6.20 -6.87
C GLY A 159 -9.16 -5.83 -8.33
N VAL A 160 -9.28 -4.54 -8.67
CA VAL A 160 -9.14 -4.06 -10.05
C VAL A 160 -7.73 -4.31 -10.57
N LEU A 161 -6.68 -4.03 -9.79
CA LEU A 161 -5.29 -4.30 -10.22
C LEU A 161 -5.00 -5.78 -10.39
N CYS A 162 -5.49 -6.63 -9.49
CA CYS A 162 -5.27 -8.07 -9.60
C CYS A 162 -6.00 -8.63 -10.82
N TYR A 163 -7.25 -8.21 -11.05
CA TYR A 163 -8.00 -8.61 -12.24
C TYR A 163 -7.35 -8.10 -13.54
N SER A 164 -6.95 -6.83 -13.59
CA SER A 164 -6.34 -6.23 -14.77
C SER A 164 -4.95 -6.78 -15.06
N SER A 165 -4.22 -7.26 -14.05
CA SER A 165 -2.86 -7.81 -14.21
C SER A 165 -2.82 -9.32 -14.43
N TYR A 166 -3.94 -10.04 -14.26
CA TYR A 166 -3.97 -11.49 -14.48
C TYR A 166 -3.72 -11.81 -15.96
N PRO A 167 -2.71 -12.62 -16.32
CA PRO A 167 -2.36 -12.86 -17.72
C PRO A 167 -3.36 -13.80 -18.40
N VAL A 168 -3.60 -13.57 -19.70
CA VAL A 168 -4.38 -14.46 -20.58
C VAL A 168 -3.44 -15.52 -21.18
N ILE A 169 -4.00 -16.62 -21.72
CA ILE A 169 -3.22 -17.70 -22.32
C ILE A 169 -2.26 -17.19 -23.40
N ASP A 170 -2.70 -16.25 -24.25
CA ASP A 170 -1.87 -15.64 -25.29
C ASP A 170 -0.69 -14.85 -24.70
N ASP A 171 -0.91 -14.12 -23.60
CA ASP A 171 0.15 -13.42 -22.86
C ASP A 171 1.20 -14.43 -22.35
N VAL A 172 0.76 -15.59 -21.86
CA VAL A 172 1.67 -16.64 -21.38
C VAL A 172 2.50 -17.21 -22.51
N ILE A 173 1.91 -17.47 -23.68
CA ILE A 173 2.63 -18.02 -24.84
C ILE A 173 3.69 -17.02 -25.34
N ASN A 174 3.36 -15.74 -25.40
CA ASN A 174 4.23 -14.72 -26.00
C ASN A 174 5.28 -14.14 -25.02
N LEU A 175 4.95 -14.01 -23.72
CA LEU A 175 5.78 -13.29 -22.75
C LEU A 175 6.54 -14.20 -21.78
N SER A 176 6.23 -15.51 -21.72
CA SER A 176 6.92 -16.44 -20.82
C SER A 176 8.43 -16.51 -21.09
N GLY A 177 8.83 -16.55 -22.37
CA GLY A 177 10.26 -16.51 -22.74
C GLY A 177 10.96 -15.24 -22.23
N ILE A 178 10.26 -14.12 -22.20
CA ILE A 178 10.77 -12.83 -21.72
C ILE A 178 10.93 -12.86 -20.20
N ALA A 179 9.92 -13.34 -19.47
CA ALA A 179 9.98 -13.48 -18.02
C ALA A 179 11.12 -14.40 -17.56
N VAL A 180 11.31 -15.54 -18.24
CA VAL A 180 12.40 -16.48 -17.95
C VAL A 180 13.75 -15.86 -18.29
N SER A 181 13.88 -15.15 -19.41
CA SER A 181 15.13 -14.47 -19.77
C SER A 181 15.50 -13.35 -18.80
N TYR A 182 14.51 -12.69 -18.19
CA TYR A 182 14.75 -11.58 -17.25
C TYR A 182 15.26 -12.09 -15.90
N VAL A 183 14.70 -13.19 -15.40
CA VAL A 183 14.97 -13.70 -14.05
C VAL A 183 16.01 -14.84 -14.05
N GLY A 184 16.15 -15.57 -15.15
CA GLY A 184 17.07 -16.70 -15.28
C GLY A 184 16.54 -18.03 -14.75
N HIS A 185 15.25 -18.12 -14.41
CA HIS A 185 14.57 -19.38 -14.04
C HIS A 185 13.11 -19.39 -14.48
N GLU A 186 12.49 -20.56 -14.51
CA GLU A 186 11.06 -20.72 -14.82
C GLU A 186 10.20 -19.98 -13.79
N THR A 187 9.48 -18.96 -14.24
CA THR A 187 8.72 -18.06 -13.38
C THR A 187 7.39 -17.68 -14.00
N SER A 188 6.42 -17.36 -13.15
CA SER A 188 5.15 -16.77 -13.58
C SER A 188 5.18 -15.27 -13.37
N PHE A 189 4.35 -14.58 -14.14
CA PHE A 189 4.34 -13.12 -14.19
C PHE A 189 2.89 -12.62 -14.26
N LEU A 190 2.72 -11.35 -13.90
CA LEU A 190 1.49 -10.61 -14.13
C LEU A 190 1.72 -9.61 -15.26
N VAL A 191 0.68 -9.23 -15.98
CA VAL A 191 0.76 -8.35 -17.15
C VAL A 191 -0.32 -7.29 -17.10
N LEU A 192 0.13 -6.04 -17.02
CA LEU A 192 -0.69 -4.85 -17.20
C LEU A 192 -0.45 -4.33 -18.63
N SER A 193 -1.35 -4.64 -19.56
CA SER A 193 -1.29 -4.11 -20.92
C SER A 193 -2.60 -3.44 -21.31
N VAL A 194 -2.48 -2.45 -22.19
CA VAL A 194 -3.59 -1.79 -22.86
C VAL A 194 -4.18 -2.68 -23.96
N ASP A 195 -3.35 -3.53 -24.57
CA ASP A 195 -3.69 -4.42 -25.69
C ASP A 195 -3.88 -5.86 -25.23
N LYS A 196 -4.66 -6.07 -24.17
CA LYS A 196 -5.17 -7.43 -23.88
C LYS A 196 -6.03 -7.88 -25.05
N THR A 197 -5.53 -8.88 -25.79
CA THR A 197 -6.03 -9.36 -27.09
C THR A 197 -7.52 -9.74 -27.11
N ALA A 198 -8.16 -9.94 -25.97
CA ALA A 198 -9.58 -10.29 -25.88
C ALA A 198 -10.54 -9.08 -25.85
N THR A 199 -10.17 -7.92 -25.29
CA THR A 199 -11.07 -6.76 -25.17
C THR A 199 -10.31 -5.46 -24.81
N SER A 200 -9.86 -4.69 -25.79
CA SER A 200 -9.22 -3.37 -25.59
C SER A 200 -10.04 -2.44 -24.69
N ILE A 201 -11.38 -2.47 -24.81
CA ILE A 201 -12.31 -1.68 -23.99
C ILE A 201 -12.18 -2.01 -22.49
N SER A 202 -12.00 -3.28 -22.10
CA SER A 202 -11.94 -3.64 -20.67
C SER A 202 -10.66 -3.16 -20.00
N ALA A 203 -9.54 -3.09 -20.73
CA ALA A 203 -8.28 -2.58 -20.22
C ALA A 203 -8.39 -1.09 -19.90
N TYR A 204 -8.90 -0.29 -20.84
CA TYR A 204 -9.17 1.15 -20.62
C TYR A 204 -10.15 1.37 -19.47
N VAL A 205 -11.25 0.63 -19.44
CA VAL A 205 -12.24 0.74 -18.36
C VAL A 205 -11.60 0.41 -17.01
N SER A 206 -10.81 -0.66 -16.91
CA SER A 206 -10.15 -1.03 -15.64
C SER A 206 -9.12 0.02 -15.18
N SER A 207 -8.33 0.57 -16.10
CA SER A 207 -7.32 1.60 -15.80
C SER A 207 -7.99 2.92 -15.36
N ILE A 208 -8.99 3.39 -16.11
CA ILE A 208 -9.78 4.59 -15.75
C ILE A 208 -10.48 4.38 -14.42
N THR A 209 -11.05 3.20 -14.19
CA THR A 209 -11.72 2.88 -12.92
C THR A 209 -10.72 2.91 -11.77
N TYR A 210 -9.54 2.33 -11.93
CA TYR A 210 -8.48 2.37 -10.91
C TYR A 210 -8.02 3.79 -10.60
N VAL A 211 -7.73 4.61 -11.61
CA VAL A 211 -7.35 6.01 -11.44
C VAL A 211 -8.47 6.80 -10.76
N SER A 212 -9.72 6.56 -11.15
CA SER A 212 -10.88 7.22 -10.54
C SER A 212 -11.05 6.83 -9.07
N ILE A 213 -10.89 5.54 -8.73
CA ILE A 213 -10.91 5.05 -7.35
C ILE A 213 -9.82 5.73 -6.52
N LEU A 214 -8.59 5.79 -7.04
CA LEU A 214 -7.49 6.47 -6.36
C LEU A 214 -7.76 7.96 -6.17
N LEU A 215 -8.27 8.64 -7.20
CA LEU A 215 -8.54 10.09 -7.15
C LEU A 215 -9.65 10.39 -6.14
N VAL A 216 -10.74 9.62 -6.16
CA VAL A 216 -11.82 9.72 -5.17
C VAL A 216 -11.29 9.43 -3.76
N ALA A 217 -10.44 8.42 -3.60
CA ALA A 217 -9.87 8.11 -2.30
C ALA A 217 -8.94 9.23 -1.81
N VAL A 218 -8.12 9.83 -2.67
CA VAL A 218 -7.27 10.99 -2.34
C VAL A 218 -8.11 12.19 -1.94
N VAL A 219 -9.18 12.51 -2.69
CA VAL A 219 -10.10 13.60 -2.33
C VAL A 219 -10.77 13.32 -0.98
N ALA A 220 -11.23 12.09 -0.73
CA ALA A 220 -11.79 11.70 0.55
C ALA A 220 -10.76 11.86 1.68
N MET A 221 -9.51 11.42 1.46
CA MET A 221 -8.41 11.58 2.42
C MET A 221 -8.12 13.06 2.74
N ILE A 222 -8.06 13.91 1.72
CA ILE A 222 -7.85 15.36 1.87
C ILE A 222 -9.01 15.98 2.65
N PHE A 223 -10.25 15.62 2.33
CA PHE A 223 -11.43 16.10 3.05
C PHE A 223 -11.41 15.70 4.53
N PHE A 224 -11.08 14.43 4.83
CA PHE A 224 -10.92 13.98 6.20
C PHE A 224 -9.81 14.75 6.91
N TYR A 225 -8.66 14.95 6.26
CA TYR A 225 -7.56 15.73 6.79
C TYR A 225 -7.97 17.17 7.14
N PHE A 226 -8.61 17.90 6.22
CA PHE A 226 -9.05 19.28 6.50
C PHE A 226 -10.10 19.34 7.61
N LYS A 227 -11.07 18.41 7.61
CA LYS A 227 -12.10 18.34 8.66
C LYS A 227 -11.48 18.09 10.03
N ILE A 228 -10.46 17.24 10.11
CA ILE A 228 -9.66 16.97 11.31
C ILE A 228 -8.92 18.23 11.76
N ASN A 229 -8.23 18.90 10.84
CA ASN A 229 -7.40 20.06 11.16
C ASN A 229 -8.26 21.25 11.63
N SER A 230 -9.43 21.46 11.00
CA SER A 230 -10.43 22.43 11.44
C SER A 230 -10.94 22.13 12.86
N LYS A 231 -11.26 20.86 13.14
CA LYS A 231 -11.72 20.46 14.48
C LYS A 231 -10.61 20.60 15.54
N MET A 232 -9.35 20.34 15.18
CA MET A 232 -8.19 20.56 16.05
C MET A 232 -8.05 22.04 16.45
N ASN A 233 -8.10 22.95 15.47
CA ASN A 233 -8.04 24.39 15.72
C ASN A 233 -9.20 24.85 16.61
N SER A 234 -10.41 24.31 16.42
CA SER A 234 -11.55 24.63 17.29
C SER A 234 -11.35 24.19 18.76
N ASN A 235 -10.75 23.01 18.98
CA ASN A 235 -10.51 22.50 20.32
C ASN A 235 -9.38 23.26 21.05
N LEU A 236 -8.33 23.68 20.32
CA LEU A 236 -7.26 24.52 20.87
C LEU A 236 -7.83 25.86 21.34
N ASN A 237 -8.63 26.53 20.50
CA ASN A 237 -9.28 27.78 20.82
C ASN A 237 -10.22 27.64 22.03
N MET A 238 -10.97 26.53 22.13
CA MET A 238 -11.84 26.25 23.27
C MET A 238 -11.05 26.03 24.57
N SER A 239 -9.91 25.34 24.52
CA SER A 239 -9.02 25.16 25.67
C SER A 239 -8.40 26.48 26.13
N GLU A 240 -8.00 27.35 25.21
CA GLU A 240 -7.49 28.68 25.55
C GLU A 240 -8.57 29.58 26.17
N ASN A 241 -9.78 29.54 25.61
CA ASN A 241 -10.92 30.27 26.16
C ASN A 241 -11.29 29.77 27.56
N LEU A 242 -11.28 28.45 27.80
CA LEU A 242 -11.48 27.87 29.13
C LEU A 242 -10.40 28.31 30.12
N LYS A 243 -9.12 28.33 29.71
CA LYS A 243 -8.03 28.86 30.55
C LYS A 243 -8.21 30.34 30.88
N LYS A 244 -8.66 31.15 29.91
CA LYS A 244 -8.98 32.57 30.13
C LYS A 244 -10.12 32.74 31.13
N MET A 245 -11.21 32.01 30.97
CA MET A 245 -12.35 32.04 31.90
C MET A 245 -11.94 31.57 33.30
N GLN A 246 -11.11 30.54 33.42
CA GLN A 246 -10.62 30.04 34.70
C GLN A 246 -9.72 31.07 35.40
N LYS A 247 -8.89 31.80 34.65
CA LYS A 247 -8.07 32.91 35.17
C LYS A 247 -8.93 34.08 35.63
N GLN A 248 -9.97 34.43 34.88
CA GLN A 248 -10.94 35.47 35.25
C GLN A 248 -11.74 35.07 36.51
N ALA A 249 -12.20 33.83 36.59
CA ALA A 249 -12.90 33.32 37.77
C ALA A 249 -12.01 33.34 39.02
N ASN A 250 -10.74 32.93 38.90
CA ASN A 250 -9.78 33.01 40.00
C ASN A 250 -9.51 34.46 40.43
N GLN A 251 -9.43 35.41 39.48
CA GLN A 251 -9.27 36.83 39.81
C GLN A 251 -10.46 37.37 40.59
N ILE A 252 -11.68 37.04 40.18
CA ILE A 252 -12.91 37.45 40.89
C ILE A 252 -12.92 36.88 42.32
N LEU A 253 -12.56 35.61 42.49
CA LEU A 253 -12.50 34.96 43.80
C LEU A 253 -11.43 35.56 44.72
N THR A 254 -10.29 36.01 44.18
CA THR A 254 -9.24 36.68 44.97
C THR A 254 -9.54 38.13 45.32
N ILE A 255 -10.47 38.80 44.62
CA ILE A 255 -10.88 40.19 44.91
C ILE A 255 -12.00 40.24 45.97
N SER A 256 -12.66 39.10 46.26
CA SER A 256 -13.75 39.00 47.26
C SER A 256 -13.27 38.65 48.68
N TYR A 257 -11.98 38.86 48.98
CA TYR A 257 -11.38 38.85 50.32
C TYR A 257 -10.72 40.21 50.58
#